data_AF-A0A7S4MFL3-F1
#
_entry.id   AF-A0A7S4MFL3-F1
#
_cell.length_a   1.000
_cell.length_b   1.000
_cell.length_c   1.000
_cell.angle_alpha   90.00
_cell.angle_beta   90.00
_cell.angle_gamma   90.00
#
_symmetry.space_group_name_H-M   'P 1'
#
loop_
_entity.id
_entity.type
_entity.pdbx_description
1 polymer ?
#
loop_
_entity_poly.entity_id
_entity_poly.type
_entity_poly.pdbx_seq_one_letter_code
_entity_poly.pdbx_strand_id
1 'polypeptide(L)'
;ETAMQILFDLITKSFAKTQTLDSVSSKIILSLCQISKVEGISFVCKEHFLPGLDNFFASNASEALCQEGKKLMSQLHHLVDLLIQSKQLPEGIEWEDERTIATLKIMEFLKIAQQPEPYIAYIHQLCKQHDNANRLVEAGLTLLLHANLLSWSNKVIPSQLYFPEQTEAKRKEMLYYKAINYFDDAKEFERAIELLKELANYYESIQPDYTQLGELLVQQSAFYQKIIHSERYAPAYFRVCFHGKGFPSTLRNFEFVYRGFECERITAFIARMKNLFPTSETCHSQEELTEEDKEGDGQFMVIHTVYVSSQEALSGKKHSETANLPAYVRKYKEYNNVNVFSYTRPFRKTTKGDKDNEFKNLCIREFYLVTEETFPSILSRSKVCERVVIERSPIETAIQSIEKKNEEIRNMFSEISPDSSKSVSSLTMALNGIIDAEVNGGIKKYKEAFLTDEYLKENPSNESKEATKRLKVAIKDSIEIVGDALVVHRKLCPTNLLQLQEKLDRFYEEKMVSQLPFFSQ
;
A
#
# COMPACT_ATOMS: atom_id res chain seq x y z
N GLU A 1 -9.27 -34.73 34.33
CA GLU A 1 -10.19 -35.80 33.88
C GLU A 1 -11.65 -35.49 34.18
N THR A 2 -12.06 -35.22 35.42
CA THR A 2 -13.46 -34.93 35.79
C THR A 2 -14.12 -33.82 34.94
N ALA A 3 -13.40 -32.72 34.66
CA ALA A 3 -13.92 -31.65 33.81
C ALA A 3 -14.12 -32.07 32.34
N MET A 4 -13.26 -32.95 31.81
CA MET A 4 -13.38 -33.48 30.44
C MET A 4 -14.59 -34.41 30.33
N GLN A 5 -14.82 -35.26 31.34
CA GLN A 5 -16.00 -36.11 31.43
C GLN A 5 -17.29 -35.29 31.45
N ILE A 6 -17.35 -34.24 32.29
CA ILE A 6 -18.52 -33.36 32.37
C ILE A 6 -18.81 -32.69 31.03
N LEU A 7 -17.78 -32.18 30.35
CA LEU A 7 -17.94 -31.55 29.04
C LEU A 7 -18.40 -32.56 27.97
N PHE A 8 -17.82 -33.76 27.95
CA PHE A 8 -18.21 -34.83 27.05
C PHE A 8 -19.65 -35.29 27.27
N ASP A 9 -20.09 -35.44 28.52
CA ASP A 9 -21.47 -35.79 28.86
C ASP A 9 -22.45 -34.71 28.40
N LEU A 10 -22.06 -33.43 28.50
CA LEU A 10 -22.86 -32.28 28.07
C LEU A 10 -22.98 -32.24 26.54
N ILE A 11 -21.89 -32.49 25.83
CA ILE A 11 -21.85 -32.63 24.36
C ILE A 11 -22.75 -33.79 23.93
N THR A 12 -22.63 -34.96 24.56
CA THR A 12 -23.41 -36.17 24.24
C THR A 12 -24.91 -35.94 24.45
N LYS A 13 -25.29 -35.28 25.56
CA LYS A 13 -26.68 -34.91 25.84
C LYS A 13 -27.23 -33.91 24.83
N SER A 14 -26.43 -32.94 24.40
CA SER A 14 -26.85 -32.01 23.37
C SER A 14 -27.04 -32.71 22.03
N PHE A 15 -26.10 -33.56 21.63
CA PHE A 15 -26.17 -34.32 20.39
C PHE A 15 -27.41 -35.22 20.34
N ALA A 16 -27.75 -35.89 21.45
CA ALA A 16 -28.96 -36.69 21.54
C ALA A 16 -30.25 -35.87 21.27
N LYS A 17 -30.23 -34.56 21.56
CA LYS A 17 -31.38 -33.66 21.38
C LYS A 17 -31.43 -33.00 19.99
N THR A 18 -30.29 -32.58 19.44
CA THR A 18 -30.23 -31.75 18.23
C THR A 18 -29.67 -32.48 17.01
N GLN A 19 -29.13 -33.69 17.19
CA GLN A 19 -28.42 -34.48 16.16
C GLN A 19 -27.27 -33.72 15.47
N THR A 20 -26.83 -32.62 16.08
CA THR A 20 -25.83 -31.66 15.59
C THR A 20 -25.08 -31.06 16.77
N LEU A 21 -23.81 -30.70 16.58
CA LEU A 21 -22.97 -30.09 17.63
C LEU A 21 -22.83 -28.57 17.52
N ASP A 22 -23.46 -27.92 16.55
CA ASP A 22 -23.24 -26.51 16.23
C ASP A 22 -23.52 -25.57 17.40
N SER A 23 -24.61 -25.78 18.15
CA SER A 23 -24.95 -24.95 19.31
C SER A 23 -23.93 -25.07 20.44
N VAL A 24 -23.40 -26.28 20.67
CA VAL A 24 -22.38 -26.53 21.69
C VAL A 24 -21.02 -25.99 21.24
N SER A 25 -20.66 -26.23 19.99
CA SER A 25 -19.46 -25.67 19.34
C SER A 25 -19.42 -24.15 19.51
N SER A 26 -20.53 -23.47 19.21
CA SER A 26 -20.64 -22.01 19.32
C SER A 26 -20.38 -21.52 20.75
N LYS A 27 -20.94 -22.20 21.76
CA LYS A 27 -20.73 -21.85 23.16
C LYS A 27 -19.29 -22.11 23.63
N ILE A 28 -18.68 -23.20 23.20
CA ILE A 28 -17.29 -23.53 23.53
C ILE A 28 -16.36 -22.48 22.91
N ILE A 29 -16.53 -22.16 21.62
CA ILE A 29 -15.73 -21.16 20.91
C ILE A 29 -15.86 -19.78 21.57
N LEU A 30 -17.07 -19.36 21.91
CA LEU A 30 -17.31 -18.10 22.63
C LEU A 30 -16.57 -18.08 23.97
N SER A 31 -16.68 -19.16 24.74
CA SER A 31 -16.03 -19.28 26.06
C SER A 31 -14.51 -19.24 25.94
N LEU A 32 -13.93 -19.96 24.97
CA LEU A 32 -12.48 -19.94 24.72
C LEU A 32 -11.98 -18.55 24.31
N CYS A 33 -12.74 -17.85 23.47
CA CYS A 33 -12.42 -16.47 23.09
C CYS A 33 -12.47 -15.52 24.29
N GLN A 34 -13.44 -15.68 25.19
CA GLN A 34 -13.54 -14.88 26.42
C GLN A 34 -12.39 -15.18 27.39
N ILE A 35 -12.09 -16.46 27.63
CA ILE A 35 -10.98 -16.90 28.50
C ILE A 35 -9.64 -16.37 27.98
N SER A 36 -9.43 -16.43 26.66
CA SER A 36 -8.21 -15.91 26.03
C SER A 36 -7.99 -14.42 26.35
N LYS A 37 -9.07 -13.62 26.41
CA LYS A 37 -9.00 -12.19 26.70
C LYS A 37 -8.66 -11.88 28.16
N VAL A 38 -9.15 -12.67 29.12
CA VAL A 38 -8.99 -12.39 30.56
C VAL A 38 -7.67 -12.95 31.09
N GLU A 39 -7.45 -14.26 30.94
CA GLU A 39 -6.34 -14.96 31.59
C GLU A 39 -5.35 -15.52 30.56
N GLY A 40 -5.80 -15.70 29.31
CA GLY A 40 -5.04 -16.39 28.26
C GLY A 40 -5.26 -17.90 28.30
N ILE A 41 -5.19 -18.51 27.13
CA ILE A 41 -5.26 -19.97 27.04
C ILE A 41 -3.90 -20.54 27.41
N SER A 42 -3.89 -21.40 28.42
CA SER A 42 -2.66 -22.05 28.88
C SER A 42 -2.21 -23.13 27.89
N PHE A 43 -0.91 -23.37 27.83
CA PHE A 43 -0.33 -24.50 27.08
C PHE A 43 -0.90 -25.85 27.53
N VAL A 44 -1.35 -25.93 28.79
CA VAL A 44 -2.05 -27.09 29.37
C VAL A 44 -3.35 -27.41 28.63
N CYS A 45 -4.08 -26.39 28.15
CA CYS A 45 -5.28 -26.62 27.36
C CYS A 45 -4.96 -27.34 26.04
N LYS A 46 -3.88 -26.92 25.37
CA LYS A 46 -3.42 -27.51 24.11
C LYS A 46 -2.86 -28.93 24.28
N GLU A 47 -1.97 -29.14 25.24
CA GLU A 47 -1.24 -30.42 25.36
C GLU A 47 -1.99 -31.50 26.16
N HIS A 48 -2.91 -31.12 27.04
CA HIS A 48 -3.57 -32.07 27.94
C HIS A 48 -5.09 -32.09 27.80
N PHE A 49 -5.75 -30.93 27.69
CA PHE A 49 -7.21 -30.88 27.67
C PHE A 49 -7.79 -31.33 26.33
N LEU A 50 -7.29 -30.80 25.20
CA LEU A 50 -7.81 -31.18 23.87
C LEU A 50 -7.48 -32.64 23.51
N PRO A 51 -6.24 -33.15 23.65
CA PRO A 51 -5.93 -34.55 23.37
C PRO A 51 -6.66 -35.52 24.30
N GLY A 52 -6.88 -35.10 25.56
CA GLY A 52 -7.74 -35.83 26.48
C GLY A 52 -9.17 -35.95 25.95
N LEU A 53 -9.77 -34.85 25.49
CA LEU A 53 -11.11 -34.86 24.90
C LEU A 53 -11.19 -35.72 23.62
N ASP A 54 -10.15 -35.69 22.77
CA ASP A 54 -10.05 -36.56 21.59
C ASP A 54 -10.13 -38.04 21.97
N ASN A 55 -9.40 -38.45 23.02
CA ASN A 55 -9.44 -39.82 23.53
C ASN A 55 -10.84 -40.20 24.05
N PHE A 56 -11.55 -39.27 24.71
CA PHE A 56 -12.92 -39.48 25.16
C PHE A 56 -13.89 -39.71 23.98
N PHE A 57 -13.77 -38.93 22.90
CA PHE A 57 -14.55 -39.16 21.68
C PHE A 57 -14.19 -40.49 20.99
N ALA A 58 -12.92 -40.88 21.00
CA ALA A 58 -12.48 -42.13 20.39
C ALA A 58 -12.94 -43.38 21.17
N SER A 59 -12.97 -43.31 22.51
CA SER A 59 -13.31 -44.46 23.36
C SER A 59 -14.80 -44.58 23.71
N ASN A 60 -15.54 -43.48 23.77
CA ASN A 60 -16.88 -43.48 24.38
C ASN A 60 -18.02 -42.96 23.48
N ALA A 61 -17.72 -42.47 22.27
CA ALA A 61 -18.75 -41.92 21.37
C ALA A 61 -19.34 -42.97 20.41
N SER A 62 -20.60 -42.78 20.01
CA SER A 62 -21.19 -43.50 18.87
C SER A 62 -20.55 -43.08 17.55
N GLU A 63 -20.66 -43.89 16.49
CA GLU A 63 -20.01 -43.61 15.20
C GLU A 63 -20.39 -42.24 14.61
N ALA A 64 -21.68 -41.86 14.69
CA ALA A 64 -22.17 -40.55 14.25
C ALA A 64 -21.64 -39.39 15.12
N LEU A 65 -21.60 -39.57 16.46
CA LEU A 65 -21.06 -38.56 17.38
C LEU A 65 -19.53 -38.42 17.23
N CYS A 66 -18.84 -39.50 16.87
CA CYS A 66 -17.40 -39.51 16.63
C CYS A 66 -17.04 -38.70 15.37
N GLN A 67 -17.84 -38.78 14.30
CA GLN A 67 -17.62 -37.99 13.09
C GLN A 67 -17.80 -36.48 13.35
N GLU A 68 -18.90 -36.07 14.00
CA GLU A 68 -19.11 -34.66 14.37
C GLU A 68 -18.13 -34.18 15.45
N GLY A 69 -17.75 -35.06 16.38
CA GLY A 69 -16.74 -34.80 17.41
C GLY A 69 -15.37 -34.51 16.79
N LYS A 70 -14.93 -35.27 15.78
CA LYS A 70 -13.67 -35.01 15.07
C LYS A 70 -13.64 -33.65 14.40
N LYS A 71 -14.76 -33.23 13.79
CA LYS A 71 -14.90 -31.90 13.17
C LYS A 71 -14.79 -30.80 14.22
N LEU A 72 -15.52 -30.94 15.33
CA LEU A 72 -15.44 -30.01 16.46
C LEU A 72 -14.01 -29.92 17.01
N MET A 73 -13.36 -31.06 17.24
CA MET A 73 -12.01 -31.09 17.81
C MET A 73 -10.99 -30.45 16.88
N SER A 74 -11.05 -30.72 15.58
CA SER A 74 -10.20 -30.04 14.59
C SER A 74 -10.37 -28.52 14.64
N GLN A 75 -11.62 -28.03 14.76
CA GLN A 75 -11.90 -26.60 14.91
C GLN A 75 -11.34 -26.02 16.22
N LEU A 76 -11.47 -26.75 17.34
CA LEU A 76 -10.98 -26.31 18.64
C LEU A 76 -9.45 -26.28 18.71
N HIS A 77 -8.77 -27.31 18.18
CA HIS A 77 -7.31 -27.33 18.07
C HIS A 77 -6.80 -26.14 17.25
N HIS A 78 -7.39 -25.90 16.08
CA HIS A 78 -7.00 -24.79 15.23
C HIS A 78 -7.23 -23.42 15.90
N LEU A 79 -8.39 -23.21 16.55
CA LEU A 79 -8.68 -21.98 17.28
C LEU A 79 -7.70 -21.76 18.44
N VAL A 80 -7.43 -22.78 19.25
CA VAL A 80 -6.49 -22.69 20.37
C VAL A 80 -5.09 -22.35 19.88
N ASP A 81 -4.65 -22.95 18.78
CA ASP A 81 -3.37 -22.60 18.15
C ASP A 81 -3.31 -21.13 17.73
N LEU A 82 -4.36 -20.62 17.07
CA LEU A 82 -4.42 -19.20 16.67
C LEU A 82 -4.43 -18.26 17.89
N LEU A 83 -5.17 -18.60 18.94
CA LEU A 83 -5.26 -17.79 20.15
C LEU A 83 -3.93 -17.77 20.93
N ILE A 84 -3.24 -18.90 21.03
CA ILE A 84 -1.92 -18.98 21.66
C ILE A 84 -0.89 -18.18 20.84
N GLN A 85 -0.85 -18.36 19.52
CA GLN A 85 0.05 -17.61 18.64
C GLN A 85 -0.17 -16.10 18.75
N SER A 86 -1.43 -15.65 18.77
CA SER A 86 -1.76 -14.24 18.92
C SER A 86 -1.30 -13.65 20.25
N LYS A 87 -1.31 -14.42 21.35
CA LYS A 87 -0.90 -13.94 22.69
C LYS A 87 0.62 -13.93 22.90
N GLN A 88 1.36 -14.75 22.15
CA GLN A 88 2.83 -14.80 22.23
C GLN A 88 3.51 -13.60 21.57
N LEU A 89 2.78 -12.85 20.73
CA LEU A 89 3.32 -11.69 20.05
C LEU A 89 3.56 -10.54 21.04
N PRO A 90 4.78 -9.97 21.11
CA PRO A 90 5.09 -8.84 21.99
C PRO A 90 4.20 -7.63 21.71
N GLU A 91 4.02 -6.79 22.72
CA GLU A 91 3.46 -5.45 22.55
C GLU A 91 4.51 -4.49 21.96
N GLY A 92 4.05 -3.47 21.24
CA GLY A 92 4.92 -2.48 20.58
C GLY A 92 4.57 -2.26 19.12
N ILE A 93 5.00 -1.11 18.59
CA ILE A 93 4.63 -0.63 17.23
C ILE A 93 5.16 -1.53 16.12
N GLU A 94 6.26 -2.23 16.39
CA GLU A 94 6.98 -3.08 15.42
C GLU A 94 6.24 -4.39 15.16
N TRP A 95 5.54 -4.90 16.16
CA TRP A 95 4.76 -6.13 16.11
C TRP A 95 3.28 -5.90 15.77
N GLU A 96 2.85 -4.66 15.54
CA GLU A 96 1.47 -4.31 15.19
C GLU A 96 0.98 -5.06 13.94
N ASP A 97 1.84 -5.19 12.93
CA ASP A 97 1.50 -5.88 11.68
C ASP A 97 1.25 -7.38 11.93
N GLU A 98 2.10 -8.03 12.71
CA GLU A 98 1.93 -9.44 13.06
C GLU A 98 0.72 -9.67 13.97
N ARG A 99 0.44 -8.76 14.92
CA ARG A 99 -0.77 -8.81 15.76
C ARG A 99 -2.04 -8.61 14.95
N THR A 100 -2.02 -7.70 13.99
CA THR A 100 -3.13 -7.47 13.04
C THR A 100 -3.39 -8.75 12.24
N ILE A 101 -2.35 -9.36 11.67
CA ILE A 101 -2.47 -10.61 10.90
C ILE A 101 -2.99 -11.76 11.78
N ALA A 102 -2.48 -11.92 13.00
CA ALA A 102 -2.96 -12.95 13.93
C ALA A 102 -4.45 -12.74 14.28
N THR A 103 -4.86 -11.50 14.51
CA THR A 103 -6.25 -11.13 14.78
C THR A 103 -7.15 -11.41 13.58
N LEU A 104 -6.70 -11.07 12.36
CA LEU A 104 -7.43 -11.35 11.13
C LEU A 104 -7.58 -12.84 10.87
N LYS A 105 -6.57 -13.68 11.17
CA LYS A 105 -6.69 -15.14 11.09
C LYS A 105 -7.75 -15.70 12.06
N ILE A 106 -7.81 -15.17 13.29
CA ILE A 106 -8.86 -15.53 14.24
C ILE A 106 -10.23 -15.09 13.70
N MET A 107 -10.32 -13.88 13.16
CA MET A 107 -11.56 -13.37 12.56
C MET A 107 -12.02 -14.20 11.36
N GLU A 108 -11.10 -14.61 10.49
CA GLU A 108 -11.37 -15.49 9.36
C GLU A 108 -11.90 -16.85 9.82
N PHE A 109 -11.26 -17.46 10.81
CA PHE A 109 -11.76 -18.68 11.45
C PHE A 109 -13.19 -18.49 11.99
N LEU A 110 -13.44 -17.41 12.74
CA LEU A 110 -14.76 -17.14 13.32
C LEU A 110 -15.83 -16.88 12.25
N LYS A 111 -15.46 -16.26 11.13
CA LYS A 111 -16.34 -16.06 9.98
C LYS A 111 -16.70 -17.40 9.32
N ILE A 112 -15.73 -18.28 9.11
CA ILE A 112 -15.95 -19.63 8.54
C ILE A 112 -16.77 -20.49 9.51
N ALA A 113 -16.50 -20.40 10.81
CA ALA A 113 -17.24 -21.10 11.86
C ALA A 113 -18.63 -20.48 12.15
N GLN A 114 -19.01 -19.42 11.44
CA GLN A 114 -20.28 -18.71 11.57
C GLN A 114 -20.57 -18.27 13.02
N GLN A 115 -19.56 -17.70 13.68
CA GLN A 115 -19.62 -17.21 15.05
C GLN A 115 -19.70 -15.69 15.10
N PRO A 116 -20.88 -15.07 14.89
CA PRO A 116 -21.01 -13.62 14.73
C PRO A 116 -20.66 -12.83 16.00
N GLU A 117 -21.00 -13.35 17.18
CA GLU A 117 -20.73 -12.66 18.45
C GLU A 117 -19.24 -12.44 18.73
N PRO A 118 -18.39 -13.49 18.78
CA PRO A 118 -16.96 -13.30 18.96
C PRO A 118 -16.34 -12.58 17.77
N TYR A 119 -16.82 -12.80 16.54
CA TYR A 119 -16.33 -12.11 15.35
C TYR A 119 -16.46 -10.58 15.47
N ILE A 120 -17.66 -10.09 15.84
CA ILE A 120 -17.90 -8.66 16.08
C ILE A 120 -17.01 -8.15 17.22
N ALA A 121 -16.85 -8.93 18.30
CA ALA A 121 -15.98 -8.53 19.41
C ALA A 121 -14.50 -8.38 18.99
N TYR A 122 -14.01 -9.22 18.08
CA TYR A 122 -12.65 -9.09 17.52
C TYR A 122 -12.52 -7.93 16.53
N ILE A 123 -13.56 -7.61 15.74
CA ILE A 123 -13.58 -6.40 14.91
C ILE A 123 -13.35 -5.14 15.76
N HIS A 124 -14.09 -4.99 16.85
CA HIS A 124 -13.95 -3.81 17.73
C HIS A 124 -12.62 -3.77 18.47
N GLN A 125 -12.09 -4.93 18.83
CA GLN A 125 -10.74 -5.04 19.41
C GLN A 125 -9.68 -4.59 18.40
N LEU A 126 -9.76 -5.08 17.16
CA LEU A 126 -8.84 -4.71 16.09
C LEU A 126 -8.93 -3.22 15.74
N CYS A 127 -10.15 -2.68 15.68
CA CYS A 127 -10.37 -1.25 15.49
C CYS A 127 -9.67 -0.43 16.58
N LYS A 128 -9.80 -0.84 17.85
CA LYS A 128 -9.10 -0.18 18.98
C LYS A 128 -7.58 -0.32 18.89
N GLN A 129 -7.06 -1.46 18.42
CA GLN A 129 -5.63 -1.64 18.18
C GLN A 129 -5.12 -0.67 17.11
N HIS A 130 -5.83 -0.54 15.99
CA HIS A 130 -5.49 0.43 14.95
C HIS A 130 -5.56 1.88 15.42
N ASP A 131 -6.58 2.22 16.20
CA ASP A 131 -6.74 3.55 16.81
C ASP A 131 -5.56 3.88 17.73
N ASN A 132 -5.19 2.96 18.62
CA ASN A 132 -4.03 3.10 19.50
C ASN A 132 -2.69 3.21 18.73
N ALA A 133 -2.59 2.56 17.57
CA ALA A 133 -1.43 2.60 16.70
C ALA A 133 -1.41 3.83 15.76
N ASN A 134 -2.37 4.75 15.89
CA ASN A 134 -2.58 5.90 15.01
C ASN A 134 -2.74 5.51 13.52
N ARG A 135 -3.36 4.36 13.26
CA ARG A 135 -3.70 3.82 11.94
C ARG A 135 -5.18 4.01 11.67
N LEU A 136 -5.56 5.27 11.49
CA LEU A 136 -6.96 5.69 11.48
C LEU A 136 -7.72 5.14 10.25
N VAL A 137 -7.07 5.02 9.09
CA VAL A 137 -7.68 4.44 7.88
C VAL A 137 -8.04 2.98 8.10
N GLU A 138 -7.10 2.21 8.66
CA GLU A 138 -7.26 0.80 8.98
C GLU A 138 -8.36 0.60 10.05
N ALA A 139 -8.44 1.49 11.04
CA ALA A 139 -9.49 1.49 12.06
C ALA A 139 -10.88 1.70 11.47
N GLY A 140 -11.02 2.69 10.57
CA GLY A 140 -12.25 2.95 9.82
C GLY A 140 -12.67 1.77 8.96
N LEU A 141 -11.75 1.21 8.17
CA LEU A 141 -11.99 0.01 7.36
C LEU A 141 -12.42 -1.20 8.19
N THR A 142 -11.81 -1.38 9.36
CA THR A 142 -12.15 -2.48 10.27
C THR A 142 -13.59 -2.35 10.78
N LEU A 143 -14.04 -1.14 11.13
CA LEU A 143 -15.44 -0.93 11.54
C LEU A 143 -16.44 -1.24 10.43
N LEU A 144 -16.08 -0.99 9.16
CA LEU A 144 -16.93 -1.33 8.03
C LEU A 144 -17.17 -2.84 7.91
N LEU A 145 -16.27 -3.70 8.41
CA LEU A 145 -16.54 -5.13 8.49
C LEU A 145 -17.78 -5.44 9.34
N HIS A 146 -17.99 -4.73 10.46
CA HIS A 146 -19.19 -4.90 11.28
C HIS A 146 -20.41 -4.27 10.60
N ALA A 147 -20.25 -3.09 10.00
CA ALA A 147 -21.34 -2.41 9.31
C ALA A 147 -21.88 -3.21 8.12
N ASN A 148 -21.02 -3.96 7.43
CA ASN A 148 -21.37 -4.84 6.31
C ASN A 148 -22.17 -6.08 6.72
N LEU A 149 -22.15 -6.46 8.00
CA LEU A 149 -23.02 -7.52 8.53
C LEU A 149 -24.47 -7.05 8.74
N LEU A 150 -24.70 -5.74 8.73
CA LEU A 150 -25.98 -5.12 9.03
C LEU A 150 -26.70 -4.70 7.74
N SER A 151 -28.03 -4.83 7.77
CA SER A 151 -28.91 -4.35 6.71
C SER A 151 -29.52 -3.00 7.06
N TRP A 152 -29.94 -2.23 6.06
CA TRP A 152 -30.75 -1.02 6.24
C TRP A 152 -32.21 -1.39 6.57
N SER A 153 -32.41 -2.16 7.65
CA SER A 153 -33.72 -2.64 8.09
C SER A 153 -34.09 -2.13 9.48
N ASN A 154 -35.39 -2.07 9.73
CA ASN A 154 -35.96 -1.69 11.02
C ASN A 154 -36.01 -2.87 12.02
N LYS A 155 -35.31 -3.98 11.72
CA LYS A 155 -35.23 -5.13 12.60
C LYS A 155 -34.48 -4.73 13.88
N VAL A 156 -35.12 -4.91 15.02
CA VAL A 156 -34.51 -4.66 16.33
C VAL A 156 -33.52 -5.77 16.64
N ILE A 157 -32.31 -5.39 17.01
CA ILE A 157 -31.23 -6.28 17.45
C ILE A 157 -30.90 -6.01 18.92
N PRO A 158 -30.60 -7.05 19.70
CA PRO A 158 -30.35 -6.92 21.12
C PRO A 158 -29.11 -6.07 21.41
N SER A 159 -29.00 -5.62 22.66
CA SER A 159 -27.78 -4.96 23.14
C SER A 159 -26.58 -5.89 23.01
N GLN A 160 -25.48 -5.39 22.45
CA GLN A 160 -24.25 -6.16 22.25
C GLN A 160 -23.04 -5.26 22.39
N LEU A 161 -22.03 -5.71 23.14
CA LEU A 161 -20.86 -4.91 23.50
C LEU A 161 -21.29 -3.60 24.19
N TYR A 162 -21.04 -2.46 23.55
CA TYR A 162 -21.39 -1.12 24.03
C TYR A 162 -22.60 -0.53 23.28
N PHE A 163 -23.25 -1.29 22.39
CA PHE A 163 -24.44 -0.84 21.67
C PHE A 163 -25.71 -1.23 22.44
N PRO A 164 -26.66 -0.30 22.66
CA PRO A 164 -27.96 -0.63 23.22
C PRO A 164 -28.81 -1.43 22.23
N GLU A 165 -29.95 -1.92 22.71
CA GLU A 165 -30.99 -2.47 21.84
C GLU A 165 -31.49 -1.38 20.88
N GLN A 166 -31.38 -1.63 19.58
CA GLN A 166 -31.71 -0.67 18.53
C GLN A 166 -31.94 -1.40 17.20
N THR A 167 -32.43 -0.69 16.18
CA THR A 167 -32.57 -1.26 14.83
C THR A 167 -31.22 -1.53 14.17
N GLU A 168 -31.15 -2.51 13.27
CA GLU A 168 -29.96 -2.76 12.43
C GLU A 168 -29.53 -1.49 11.67
N ALA A 169 -30.49 -0.78 11.07
CA ALA A 169 -30.22 0.48 10.37
C ALA A 169 -29.55 1.52 11.27
N LYS A 170 -30.11 1.77 12.47
CA LYS A 170 -29.50 2.72 13.43
C LYS A 170 -28.10 2.31 13.88
N ARG A 171 -27.83 1.01 14.08
CA ARG A 171 -26.48 0.52 14.41
C ARG A 171 -25.52 0.72 13.24
N LYS A 172 -25.96 0.45 12.01
CA LYS A 172 -25.17 0.66 10.81
C LYS A 172 -24.83 2.14 10.61
N GLU A 173 -25.81 3.02 10.78
CA GLU A 173 -25.64 4.47 10.74
C GLU A 173 -24.58 4.96 11.74
N MET A 174 -24.65 4.53 13.01
CA MET A 174 -23.64 4.88 14.02
C MET A 174 -22.23 4.41 13.66
N LEU A 175 -22.10 3.21 13.08
CA LEU A 175 -20.81 2.69 12.62
C LEU A 175 -20.27 3.50 11.44
N TYR A 176 -21.14 3.90 10.51
CA TYR A 176 -20.77 4.73 9.37
C TYR A 176 -20.25 6.09 9.85
N TYR A 177 -20.95 6.78 10.74
CA TYR A 177 -20.46 8.05 11.29
C TYR A 177 -19.13 7.91 12.03
N LYS A 178 -18.93 6.82 12.79
CA LYS A 178 -17.65 6.56 13.45
C LYS A 178 -16.52 6.32 12.43
N ALA A 179 -16.79 5.57 11.36
CA ALA A 179 -15.82 5.35 10.28
C ALA A 179 -15.53 6.65 9.50
N ILE A 180 -16.55 7.48 9.24
CA ILE A 180 -16.39 8.79 8.61
C ILE A 180 -15.46 9.69 9.43
N ASN A 181 -15.60 9.71 10.76
CA ASN A 181 -14.71 10.49 11.62
C ASN A 181 -13.25 10.01 11.51
N TYR A 182 -13.02 8.69 11.53
CA TYR A 182 -11.67 8.14 11.32
C TYR A 182 -11.11 8.52 9.95
N PHE A 183 -11.92 8.51 8.89
CA PHE A 183 -11.49 8.92 7.56
C PHE A 183 -11.25 10.42 7.44
N ASP A 184 -12.03 11.26 8.14
CA ASP A 184 -11.80 12.71 8.21
C ASP A 184 -10.44 13.01 8.88
N ASP A 185 -10.21 12.43 10.05
CA ASP A 185 -8.96 12.60 10.81
C ASP A 185 -7.74 12.06 10.02
N ALA A 186 -7.94 10.98 9.26
CA ALA A 186 -6.91 10.42 8.37
C ALA A 186 -6.74 11.17 7.04
N LYS A 187 -7.58 12.16 6.75
CA LYS A 187 -7.64 12.91 5.47
C LYS A 187 -8.00 12.05 4.24
N GLU A 188 -8.68 10.93 4.43
CA GLU A 188 -9.24 10.05 3.38
C GLU A 188 -10.69 10.46 3.05
N PHE A 189 -10.87 11.72 2.66
CA PHE A 189 -12.19 12.35 2.48
C PHE A 189 -13.07 11.66 1.44
N GLU A 190 -12.48 11.09 0.40
CA GLU A 190 -13.20 10.40 -0.67
C GLU A 190 -13.94 9.16 -0.14
N ARG A 191 -13.34 8.41 0.79
CA ARG A 191 -14.01 7.27 1.46
C ARG A 191 -15.13 7.72 2.39
N ALA A 192 -14.92 8.83 3.10
CA ALA A 192 -16.00 9.44 3.88
C ALA A 192 -17.19 9.83 3.00
N ILE A 193 -16.93 10.42 1.83
CA ILE A 193 -17.96 10.79 0.85
C ILE A 193 -18.72 9.56 0.33
N GLU A 194 -18.05 8.44 0.06
CA GLU A 194 -18.70 7.19 -0.36
C GLU A 194 -19.73 6.71 0.67
N LEU A 195 -19.37 6.71 1.96
CA LEU A 195 -20.29 6.37 3.05
C LEU A 195 -21.45 7.37 3.18
N LEU A 196 -21.17 8.67 3.03
CA LEU A 196 -22.20 9.71 3.06
C LEU A 196 -23.19 9.58 1.90
N LYS A 197 -22.74 9.12 0.72
CA LYS A 197 -23.63 8.85 -0.42
C LYS A 197 -24.57 7.68 -0.15
N GLU A 198 -24.08 6.62 0.48
CA GLU A 198 -24.93 5.51 0.91
C GLU A 198 -25.97 5.96 1.94
N LEU A 199 -25.56 6.77 2.93
CA LEU A 199 -26.47 7.36 3.92
C LEU A 199 -27.51 8.28 3.26
N ALA A 200 -27.09 9.11 2.30
CA ALA A 200 -27.99 9.97 1.56
C ALA A 200 -29.06 9.15 0.82
N ASN A 201 -28.67 8.07 0.14
CA ASN A 201 -29.62 7.17 -0.51
C ASN A 201 -30.58 6.50 0.48
N TYR A 202 -30.12 6.16 1.68
CA TYR A 202 -30.98 5.63 2.75
C TYR A 202 -32.04 6.66 3.18
N TYR A 203 -31.66 7.92 3.44
CA TYR A 203 -32.59 8.98 3.83
C TYR A 203 -33.43 9.55 2.69
N GLU A 204 -33.08 9.28 1.43
CA GLU A 204 -33.86 9.66 0.27
C GLU A 204 -34.91 8.58 -0.08
N SER A 205 -34.50 7.31 -0.12
CA SER A 205 -35.29 6.23 -0.71
C SER A 205 -35.85 5.22 0.29
N ILE A 206 -35.15 4.93 1.40
CA ILE A 206 -35.51 3.82 2.31
C ILE A 206 -36.29 4.35 3.52
N GLN A 207 -35.78 5.38 4.17
CA GLN A 207 -36.42 6.05 5.30
C GLN A 207 -36.36 7.57 5.10
N PRO A 208 -37.33 8.15 4.38
CA PRO A 208 -37.35 9.57 4.04
C PRO A 208 -37.19 10.49 5.25
N ASP A 209 -36.04 11.17 5.34
CA ASP A 209 -35.77 12.26 6.29
C ASP A 209 -34.94 13.34 5.58
N TYR A 210 -35.63 14.33 5.05
CA TYR A 210 -34.99 15.40 4.29
C TYR A 210 -34.21 16.40 5.15
N THR A 211 -34.45 16.41 6.47
CA THR A 211 -33.65 17.24 7.38
C THR A 211 -32.26 16.64 7.50
N GLN A 212 -32.19 15.34 7.81
CA GLN A 212 -30.92 14.61 7.87
C GLN A 212 -30.21 14.56 6.51
N LEU A 213 -30.96 14.38 5.42
CA LEU A 213 -30.39 14.45 4.07
C LEU A 213 -29.73 15.81 3.78
N GLY A 214 -30.37 16.91 4.19
CA GLY A 214 -29.80 18.25 4.05
C GLY A 214 -28.46 18.40 4.78
N GLU A 215 -28.39 17.94 6.03
CA GLU A 215 -27.15 17.95 6.84
C GLU A 215 -26.03 17.11 6.20
N LEU A 216 -26.35 15.91 5.70
CA LEU A 216 -25.40 15.03 5.01
C LEU A 216 -24.83 15.69 3.74
N LEU A 217 -25.66 16.36 2.94
CA LEU A 217 -25.22 17.03 1.72
C LEU A 217 -24.29 18.22 2.03
N VAL A 218 -24.55 18.96 3.11
CA VAL A 218 -23.64 20.00 3.60
C VAL A 218 -22.30 19.39 4.02
N GLN A 219 -22.31 18.26 4.73
CA GLN A 219 -21.10 17.55 5.12
C GLN A 219 -20.31 17.03 3.91
N GLN A 220 -20.99 16.47 2.88
CA GLN A 220 -20.35 16.06 1.63
C GLN A 220 -19.68 17.25 0.93
N SER A 221 -20.38 18.39 0.84
CA SER A 221 -19.82 19.63 0.29
C SER A 221 -18.56 20.06 1.04
N ALA A 222 -18.57 20.00 2.38
CA ALA A 222 -17.40 20.32 3.19
C ALA A 222 -16.21 19.39 2.88
N PHE A 223 -16.43 18.09 2.69
CA PHE A 223 -15.36 17.17 2.27
C PHE A 223 -14.81 17.46 0.88
N TYR A 224 -15.66 17.82 -0.09
CA TYR A 224 -15.18 18.27 -1.41
C TYR A 224 -14.30 19.52 -1.31
N GLN A 225 -14.67 20.48 -0.45
CA GLN A 225 -13.82 21.64 -0.18
C GLN A 225 -12.50 21.26 0.49
N LYS A 226 -12.52 20.31 1.45
CA LYS A 226 -11.30 19.78 2.08
C LYS A 226 -10.38 19.11 1.06
N ILE A 227 -10.89 18.33 0.11
CA ILE A 227 -10.10 17.70 -0.96
C ILE A 227 -9.33 18.72 -1.80
N ILE A 228 -9.95 19.87 -2.10
CA ILE A 228 -9.36 20.91 -2.94
C ILE A 228 -8.28 21.69 -2.18
N HIS A 229 -8.51 22.01 -0.90
CA HIS A 229 -7.72 23.00 -0.16
C HIS A 229 -6.74 22.39 0.86
N SER A 230 -6.93 21.14 1.28
CA SER A 230 -6.12 20.55 2.35
C SER A 230 -4.84 19.93 1.80
N GLU A 231 -3.72 20.17 2.49
CA GLU A 231 -2.47 19.48 2.18
C GLU A 231 -2.53 18.02 2.67
N ARG A 232 -2.29 17.10 1.72
CA ARG A 232 -2.22 15.66 1.94
C ARG A 232 -0.85 15.15 1.49
N TYR A 233 -0.18 14.40 2.35
CA TYR A 233 1.12 13.83 2.04
C TYR A 233 0.97 12.46 1.39
N ALA A 234 1.74 12.23 0.33
CA ALA A 234 1.78 10.93 -0.32
C ALA A 234 2.37 9.88 0.65
N PRO A 235 1.73 8.71 0.82
CA PRO A 235 2.30 7.63 1.60
C PRO A 235 3.56 7.09 0.92
N ALA A 236 4.58 6.77 1.71
CA ALA A 236 5.75 6.04 1.23
C ALA A 236 5.43 4.54 1.15
N TYR A 237 5.96 3.86 0.14
CA TYR A 237 5.82 2.41 0.01
C TYR A 237 7.19 1.74 -0.01
N PHE A 238 7.31 0.61 0.69
CA PHE A 238 8.55 -0.14 0.83
C PHE A 238 8.35 -1.59 0.42
N ARG A 239 9.16 -2.04 -0.55
CA ARG A 239 9.30 -3.46 -0.89
C ARG A 239 10.24 -4.11 0.11
N VAL A 240 9.86 -5.28 0.61
CA VAL A 240 10.71 -6.14 1.45
C VAL A 240 10.68 -7.57 0.91
N CYS A 241 11.86 -8.12 0.63
CA CYS A 241 12.04 -9.54 0.36
C CYS A 241 12.72 -10.21 1.55
N PHE A 242 12.22 -11.37 1.95
CA PHE A 242 12.78 -12.16 3.04
C PHE A 242 13.44 -13.42 2.47
N HIS A 243 14.73 -13.61 2.72
CA HIS A 243 15.52 -14.75 2.25
C HIS A 243 16.19 -15.48 3.42
N GLY A 244 16.38 -16.80 3.26
CA GLY A 244 16.96 -17.66 4.27
C GLY A 244 15.94 -18.35 5.19
N LYS A 245 16.31 -19.53 5.69
CA LYS A 245 15.49 -20.41 6.52
C LYS A 245 15.32 -19.91 7.95
N GLY A 246 16.07 -18.90 8.37
CA GLY A 246 15.86 -18.25 9.65
C GLY A 246 14.52 -17.51 9.74
N PHE A 247 13.88 -17.17 8.61
CA PHE A 247 12.53 -16.57 8.63
C PHE A 247 11.43 -17.64 8.75
N PRO A 248 10.28 -17.28 9.38
CA PRO A 248 9.07 -18.10 9.35
C PRO A 248 8.66 -18.45 7.93
N SER A 249 8.07 -19.64 7.73
CA SER A 249 7.63 -20.11 6.40
C SER A 249 6.63 -19.19 5.72
N THR A 250 5.90 -18.36 6.48
CA THR A 250 4.96 -17.36 5.96
C THR A 250 5.64 -16.14 5.33
N LEU A 251 6.91 -15.89 5.67
CA LEU A 251 7.69 -14.77 5.14
C LEU A 251 8.78 -15.24 4.18
N ARG A 252 9.37 -16.41 4.44
CA ARG A 252 10.50 -16.98 3.70
C ARG A 252 10.23 -17.03 2.21
N ASN A 253 11.14 -16.46 1.43
CA ASN A 253 11.13 -16.39 -0.03
C ASN A 253 9.89 -15.68 -0.61
N PHE A 254 9.17 -14.92 0.21
CA PHE A 254 8.10 -14.04 -0.23
C PHE A 254 8.56 -12.57 -0.25
N GLU A 255 7.86 -11.81 -1.08
CA GLU A 255 8.04 -10.38 -1.25
C GLU A 255 6.75 -9.67 -0.87
N PHE A 256 6.88 -8.56 -0.16
CA PHE A 256 5.76 -7.75 0.31
C PHE A 256 5.99 -6.29 0.01
N VAL A 257 4.91 -5.56 -0.27
CA VAL A 257 4.90 -4.10 -0.24
C VAL A 257 4.26 -3.66 1.06
N TYR A 258 4.91 -2.74 1.76
CA TYR A 258 4.44 -2.10 2.99
C TYR A 258 4.03 -0.66 2.68
N ARG A 259 2.86 -0.26 3.18
CA ARG A 259 2.48 1.14 3.33
C ARG A 259 3.21 1.69 4.57
N GLY A 260 4.08 2.66 4.36
CA GLY A 260 4.79 3.35 5.43
C GLY A 260 3.89 4.25 6.27
N PHE A 261 4.37 4.61 7.45
CA PHE A 261 3.74 5.66 8.25
C PHE A 261 3.83 7.03 7.56
N GLU A 262 3.04 8.00 8.03
CA GLU A 262 3.07 9.35 7.51
C GLU A 262 4.50 9.93 7.56
N CYS A 263 5.00 10.37 6.41
CA CYS A 263 6.37 10.87 6.22
C CYS A 263 7.50 9.88 6.62
N GLU A 264 7.23 8.57 6.71
CA GLU A 264 8.26 7.58 7.03
C GLU A 264 9.31 7.52 5.91
N ARG A 265 10.59 7.62 6.29
CA ARG A 265 11.72 7.45 5.37
C ARG A 265 12.23 6.01 5.41
N ILE A 266 12.86 5.58 4.32
CA ILE A 266 13.42 4.22 4.21
C ILE A 266 14.39 3.88 5.36
N THR A 267 15.16 4.85 5.87
CA THR A 267 16.09 4.61 6.98
C THR A 267 15.37 4.28 8.29
N ALA A 268 14.26 4.97 8.58
CA ALA A 268 13.43 4.69 9.74
C ALA A 268 12.71 3.34 9.58
N PHE A 269 12.21 3.06 8.38
CA PHE A 269 11.60 1.77 8.06
C PHE A 269 12.58 0.59 8.22
N ILE A 270 13.81 0.71 7.72
CA ILE A 270 14.85 -0.32 7.89
C ILE A 270 15.15 -0.55 9.37
N ALA A 271 15.25 0.52 10.17
CA ALA A 271 15.47 0.39 11.62
C ALA A 271 14.32 -0.37 12.30
N ARG A 272 13.07 -0.07 11.95
CA ARG A 272 11.89 -0.77 12.44
C ARG A 272 11.90 -2.26 12.05
N MET A 273 12.27 -2.58 10.81
CA MET A 273 12.39 -3.96 10.35
C MET A 273 13.53 -4.73 11.05
N LYS A 274 14.65 -4.06 11.34
CA LYS A 274 15.76 -4.66 12.10
C LYS A 274 15.40 -4.92 13.55
N ASN A 275 14.58 -4.08 14.17
CA ASN A 275 14.12 -4.36 15.53
C ASN A 275 13.15 -5.56 15.57
N LEU A 276 12.33 -5.75 14.53
CA LEU A 276 11.47 -6.93 14.37
C LEU A 276 12.29 -8.21 14.10
N PHE A 277 13.37 -8.11 13.32
CA PHE A 277 14.27 -9.22 13.00
C PHE A 277 15.74 -8.87 13.33
N PRO A 278 16.15 -8.91 14.61
CA PRO A 278 17.49 -8.45 15.04
C PRO A 278 18.66 -9.21 14.43
N THR A 279 18.45 -10.48 14.09
CA THR A 279 19.45 -11.35 13.48
C THR A 279 19.54 -11.20 11.96
N SER A 280 18.72 -10.33 11.36
CA SER A 280 18.68 -10.17 9.92
C SER A 280 19.74 -9.20 9.39
N GLU A 281 20.37 -9.56 8.28
CA GLU A 281 21.24 -8.70 7.50
C GLU A 281 20.45 -7.99 6.41
N THR A 282 20.71 -6.69 6.20
CA THR A 282 20.06 -5.92 5.14
C THR A 282 20.99 -5.81 3.94
N CYS A 283 20.58 -6.38 2.81
CA CYS A 283 21.34 -6.35 1.57
C CYS A 283 20.82 -5.25 0.64
N HIS A 284 21.69 -4.72 -0.22
CA HIS A 284 21.30 -3.67 -1.15
C HIS A 284 20.57 -4.25 -2.36
N SER A 285 20.83 -5.50 -2.72
CA SER A 285 20.37 -6.11 -3.96
C SER A 285 20.06 -7.60 -3.76
N GLN A 286 19.07 -8.10 -4.50
CA GLN A 286 18.77 -9.54 -4.53
C GLN A 286 19.83 -10.31 -5.34
N GLU A 287 20.51 -9.63 -6.27
CA GLU A 287 21.61 -10.16 -7.07
C GLU A 287 22.93 -10.29 -6.28
N GLU A 288 23.05 -9.63 -5.12
CA GLU A 288 24.18 -9.81 -4.19
C GLU A 288 24.07 -11.10 -3.38
N LEU A 289 22.86 -11.68 -3.27
CA LEU A 289 22.62 -12.89 -2.50
C LEU A 289 23.02 -14.14 -3.29
N THR A 290 23.85 -14.98 -2.67
CA THR A 290 24.18 -16.30 -3.19
C THR A 290 23.00 -17.26 -3.00
N GLU A 291 23.02 -18.41 -3.68
CA GLU A 291 22.00 -19.46 -3.45
C GLU A 291 22.09 -20.03 -2.02
N GLU A 292 23.29 -20.01 -1.42
CA GLU A 292 23.48 -20.38 -0.01
C GLU A 292 22.81 -19.37 0.93
N ASP A 293 22.82 -18.07 0.62
CA ASP A 293 22.13 -17.06 1.42
C ASP A 293 20.61 -17.20 1.34
N LYS A 294 20.09 -17.60 0.17
CA LYS A 294 18.65 -17.80 -0.05
C LYS A 294 18.10 -19.02 0.66
N GLU A 295 18.85 -20.12 0.67
CA GLU A 295 18.40 -21.43 1.17
C GLU A 295 19.09 -21.89 2.48
N GLY A 296 20.06 -21.14 2.98
CA GLY A 296 20.76 -21.39 4.24
C GLY A 296 19.95 -20.94 5.46
N ASP A 297 20.51 -21.12 6.66
CA ASP A 297 19.81 -20.82 7.93
C ASP A 297 19.86 -19.34 8.35
N GLY A 298 20.50 -18.50 7.55
CA GLY A 298 20.57 -17.05 7.76
C GLY A 298 19.23 -16.33 7.59
N GLN A 299 19.25 -15.03 7.88
CA GLN A 299 18.13 -14.11 7.64
C GLN A 299 18.64 -12.91 6.85
N PHE A 300 18.20 -12.79 5.60
CA PHE A 300 18.58 -11.68 4.73
C PHE A 300 17.34 -10.94 4.25
N MET A 301 17.33 -9.61 4.44
CA MET A 301 16.27 -8.74 3.97
C MET A 301 16.78 -7.83 2.86
N VAL A 302 16.01 -7.72 1.78
CA VAL A 302 16.25 -6.76 0.71
C VAL A 302 15.14 -5.72 0.75
N ILE A 303 15.48 -4.46 1.01
CA ILE A 303 14.51 -3.38 1.23
C ILE A 303 14.71 -2.23 0.24
N HIS A 304 13.65 -1.84 -0.47
CA HIS A 304 13.66 -0.72 -1.42
C HIS A 304 12.42 0.15 -1.30
N THR A 305 12.57 1.45 -1.53
CA THR A 305 11.42 2.32 -1.81
C THR A 305 10.83 1.95 -3.16
N VAL A 306 9.51 1.82 -3.21
CA VAL A 306 8.74 1.65 -4.44
C VAL A 306 7.76 2.79 -4.59
N TYR A 307 7.40 3.10 -5.82
CA TYR A 307 6.46 4.17 -6.16
C TYR A 307 5.20 3.57 -6.75
N VAL A 308 4.06 4.22 -6.53
CA VAL A 308 2.81 3.75 -7.15
C VAL A 308 2.93 3.83 -8.67
N SER A 309 2.40 2.81 -9.35
CA SER A 309 2.30 2.74 -10.79
C SER A 309 0.89 2.31 -11.22
N SER A 310 0.68 2.18 -12.53
CA SER A 310 -0.61 1.79 -13.11
C SER A 310 -0.53 0.43 -13.79
N GLN A 311 -1.69 -0.21 -13.94
CA GLN A 311 -1.82 -1.45 -14.70
C GLN A 311 -1.37 -1.28 -16.16
N GLU A 312 -1.62 -0.12 -16.76
CA GLU A 312 -1.21 0.18 -18.14
C GLU A 312 0.31 0.22 -18.29
N ALA A 313 1.02 0.68 -17.26
CA ALA A 313 2.48 0.74 -17.24
C ALA A 313 3.13 -0.66 -17.29
N LEU A 314 2.45 -1.71 -16.81
CA LEU A 314 2.90 -3.10 -16.96
C LEU A 314 3.10 -3.51 -18.42
N SER A 315 2.29 -2.92 -19.32
CA SER A 315 2.37 -3.16 -20.78
C SER A 315 3.26 -2.16 -21.53
N GLY A 316 4.00 -1.31 -20.80
CA GLY A 316 4.85 -0.26 -21.37
C GLY A 316 4.07 0.93 -21.95
N LYS A 317 2.76 1.04 -21.67
CA LYS A 317 1.93 2.15 -22.12
C LYS A 317 1.95 3.29 -21.10
N LYS A 318 1.88 4.54 -21.59
CA LYS A 318 1.70 5.72 -20.72
C LYS A 318 0.26 5.79 -20.23
N HIS A 319 0.08 6.19 -18.98
CA HIS A 319 -1.23 6.32 -18.36
C HIS A 319 -2.02 7.46 -19.02
N SER A 320 -3.04 7.13 -19.81
CA SER A 320 -3.75 8.11 -20.65
C SER A 320 -4.93 8.77 -19.95
N GLU A 321 -5.52 8.11 -18.96
CA GLU A 321 -6.81 8.51 -18.38
C GLU A 321 -6.73 9.65 -17.37
N THR A 322 -5.56 9.90 -16.76
CA THR A 322 -5.42 10.95 -15.74
C THR A 322 -4.92 12.27 -16.27
N ALA A 323 -4.34 12.33 -17.47
CA ALA A 323 -3.66 13.53 -17.98
C ALA A 323 -4.54 14.79 -18.02
N ASN A 324 -5.85 14.64 -18.24
CA ASN A 324 -6.81 15.74 -18.31
C ASN A 324 -7.52 16.04 -16.97
N LEU A 325 -7.19 15.34 -15.89
CA LEU A 325 -7.83 15.53 -14.60
C LEU A 325 -7.18 16.67 -13.79
N PRO A 326 -7.95 17.42 -13.00
CA PRO A 326 -7.40 18.39 -12.06
C PRO A 326 -6.36 17.76 -11.13
N ALA A 327 -5.32 18.50 -10.76
CA ALA A 327 -4.20 17.98 -9.98
C ALA A 327 -4.62 17.33 -8.64
N TYR A 328 -5.63 17.89 -7.97
CA TYR A 328 -6.16 17.33 -6.70
C TYR A 328 -6.84 15.96 -6.90
N VAL A 329 -7.46 15.71 -8.06
CA VAL A 329 -8.07 14.41 -8.40
C VAL A 329 -7.00 13.40 -8.79
N ARG A 330 -5.99 13.83 -9.57
CA ARG A 330 -4.87 12.98 -9.97
C ARG A 330 -4.14 12.41 -8.76
N LYS A 331 -3.75 13.28 -7.81
CA LYS A 331 -3.06 12.88 -6.58
C LYS A 331 -3.83 11.82 -5.78
N TYR A 332 -5.16 11.93 -5.68
CA TYR A 332 -5.95 10.91 -5.00
C TYR A 332 -5.85 9.56 -5.71
N LYS A 333 -6.10 9.53 -7.03
CA LYS A 333 -6.02 8.29 -7.83
C LYS A 333 -4.63 7.67 -7.85
N GLU A 334 -3.59 8.47 -7.64
CA GLU A 334 -2.20 8.02 -7.56
C GLU A 334 -1.86 7.28 -6.26
N TYR A 335 -2.64 7.44 -5.18
CA TYR A 335 -2.29 6.87 -3.87
C TYR A 335 -3.38 6.03 -3.22
N ASN A 336 -4.60 6.07 -3.74
CA ASN A 336 -5.74 5.34 -3.20
C ASN A 336 -6.28 4.27 -4.16
N ASN A 337 -6.61 3.12 -3.60
CA ASN A 337 -7.00 1.90 -4.29
C ASN A 337 -5.92 1.40 -5.27
N VAL A 338 -4.66 1.45 -4.81
CA VAL A 338 -3.47 1.15 -5.63
C VAL A 338 -2.92 -0.23 -5.30
N ASN A 339 -2.57 -1.01 -6.33
CA ASN A 339 -1.96 -2.34 -6.15
C ASN A 339 -0.78 -2.60 -7.10
N VAL A 340 -0.37 -1.60 -7.89
CA VAL A 340 0.80 -1.70 -8.75
C VAL A 340 1.87 -0.74 -8.26
N PHE A 341 3.08 -1.24 -8.11
CA PHE A 341 4.23 -0.48 -7.65
C PHE A 341 5.39 -0.67 -8.60
N SER A 342 6.25 0.33 -8.73
CA SER A 342 7.46 0.23 -9.53
C SER A 342 8.71 0.75 -8.82
N TYR A 343 9.85 0.20 -9.22
CA TYR A 343 11.15 0.73 -8.87
C TYR A 343 12.14 0.48 -10.02
N THR A 344 13.14 1.35 -10.12
CA THR A 344 14.13 1.28 -11.21
C THR A 344 15.51 0.95 -10.67
N ARG A 345 16.28 0.15 -11.42
CA ARG A 345 17.70 -0.09 -11.17
C ARG A 345 18.53 0.22 -12.40
N PRO A 346 19.50 1.13 -12.32
CA PRO A 346 20.48 1.30 -13.37
C PRO A 346 21.44 0.12 -13.40
N PHE A 347 21.82 -0.33 -14.59
CA PHE A 347 22.88 -1.32 -14.80
C PHE A 347 23.64 -1.03 -16.09
N ARG A 348 24.88 -1.49 -16.19
CA ARG A 348 25.70 -1.31 -17.40
C ARG A 348 25.79 -2.63 -18.17
N LYS A 349 25.49 -2.62 -19.47
CA LYS A 349 25.56 -3.82 -20.32
C LYS A 349 26.98 -4.37 -20.50
N THR A 350 27.99 -3.52 -20.36
CA THR A 350 29.40 -3.89 -20.54
C THR A 350 30.22 -3.45 -19.32
N THR A 351 31.16 -4.30 -18.89
CA THR A 351 32.12 -4.00 -17.80
C THR A 351 33.22 -3.03 -18.24
N LYS A 352 33.48 -2.92 -19.54
CA LYS A 352 34.31 -1.87 -20.14
C LYS A 352 33.44 -0.62 -20.34
N GLY A 353 33.21 0.12 -19.25
CA GLY A 353 32.59 1.44 -19.36
C GLY A 353 33.40 2.30 -20.31
N ASP A 354 32.74 2.91 -21.30
CA ASP A 354 33.35 3.94 -22.12
C ASP A 354 33.66 5.12 -21.18
N LYS A 355 34.95 5.33 -20.85
CA LYS A 355 35.38 6.33 -19.84
C LYS A 355 34.97 7.75 -20.24
N ASP A 356 34.73 7.98 -21.52
CA ASP A 356 34.37 9.29 -22.06
C ASP A 356 32.87 9.60 -21.94
N ASN A 357 31.99 8.59 -21.99
CA ASN A 357 30.54 8.79 -21.92
C ASN A 357 29.79 7.62 -21.27
N GLU A 358 29.45 7.79 -20.00
CA GLU A 358 28.77 6.76 -19.21
C GLU A 358 27.36 6.41 -19.70
N PHE A 359 26.70 7.33 -20.41
CA PHE A 359 25.33 7.14 -20.88
C PHE A 359 25.23 6.09 -21.98
N LYS A 360 26.29 5.84 -22.75
CA LYS A 360 26.29 4.87 -23.87
C LYS A 360 25.94 3.44 -23.44
N ASN A 361 26.25 3.07 -22.19
CA ASN A 361 26.05 1.72 -21.68
C ASN A 361 25.00 1.65 -20.56
N LEU A 362 24.46 2.78 -20.13
CA LEU A 362 23.54 2.88 -19.00
C LEU A 362 22.16 2.39 -19.40
N CYS A 363 21.79 1.19 -18.97
CA CYS A 363 20.45 0.65 -19.11
C CYS A 363 19.68 0.80 -17.79
N ILE A 364 18.36 0.82 -17.86
CA ILE A 364 17.48 0.80 -16.68
C ILE A 364 16.64 -0.47 -16.74
N ARG A 365 16.62 -1.21 -15.62
CA ARG A 365 15.59 -2.21 -15.33
C ARG A 365 14.50 -1.54 -14.53
N GLU A 366 13.31 -1.50 -15.09
CA GLU A 366 12.11 -1.08 -14.38
C GLU A 366 11.35 -2.33 -13.94
N PHE A 367 11.20 -2.47 -12.63
CA PHE A 367 10.47 -3.56 -12.02
C PHE A 367 9.09 -3.05 -11.66
N TYR A 368 8.07 -3.83 -12.01
CA TYR A 368 6.70 -3.61 -11.60
C TYR A 368 6.26 -4.78 -10.72
N LEU A 369 5.59 -4.45 -9.63
CA LEU A 369 5.12 -5.36 -8.60
C LEU A 369 3.61 -5.21 -8.50
N VAL A 370 2.87 -6.31 -8.60
CA VAL A 370 1.43 -6.34 -8.35
C VAL A 370 1.18 -7.01 -7.01
N THR A 371 0.43 -6.35 -6.14
CA THR A 371 0.07 -6.86 -4.82
C THR A 371 -1.29 -7.57 -4.84
N GLU A 372 -1.46 -8.56 -3.96
CA GLU A 372 -2.72 -9.28 -3.77
C GLU A 372 -3.88 -8.36 -3.37
N GLU A 373 -3.64 -7.44 -2.44
CA GLU A 373 -4.61 -6.45 -1.96
C GLU A 373 -4.25 -5.02 -2.42
N THR A 374 -5.27 -4.16 -2.53
CA THR A 374 -5.09 -2.73 -2.81
C THR A 374 -4.85 -1.94 -1.54
N PHE A 375 -4.02 -0.90 -1.61
CA PHE A 375 -3.83 0.04 -0.51
C PHE A 375 -4.73 1.29 -0.65
N PRO A 376 -5.21 1.86 0.47
CA PRO A 376 -5.08 1.33 1.82
C PRO A 376 -6.07 0.19 2.12
N SER A 377 -5.60 -0.79 2.90
CA SER A 377 -6.35 -1.97 3.34
C SER A 377 -6.34 -2.05 4.88
N ILE A 378 -6.99 -3.06 5.49
CA ILE A 378 -6.87 -3.31 6.94
C ILE A 378 -5.43 -3.73 7.31
N LEU A 379 -4.73 -4.36 6.35
CA LEU A 379 -3.32 -4.68 6.46
C LEU A 379 -2.45 -3.53 5.96
N SER A 380 -1.35 -3.29 6.67
CA SER A 380 -0.29 -2.35 6.29
C SER A 380 0.67 -2.92 5.24
N ARG A 381 0.62 -4.24 4.99
CA ARG A 381 1.43 -4.91 3.97
C ARG A 381 0.59 -5.88 3.14
N SER A 382 0.96 -6.03 1.88
CA SER A 382 0.37 -7.01 0.97
C SER A 382 1.48 -7.77 0.27
N LYS A 383 1.26 -9.06 0.06
CA LYS A 383 2.17 -9.92 -0.69
C LYS A 383 2.17 -9.52 -2.16
N VAL A 384 3.34 -9.60 -2.79
CA VAL A 384 3.51 -9.45 -4.24
C VAL A 384 3.17 -10.79 -4.91
N CYS A 385 2.20 -10.77 -5.82
CA CYS A 385 1.75 -11.95 -6.56
C CYS A 385 2.29 -12.00 -8.00
N GLU A 386 2.61 -10.85 -8.59
CA GLU A 386 3.16 -10.75 -9.93
C GLU A 386 4.33 -9.78 -9.98
N ARG A 387 5.35 -10.12 -10.78
CA ARG A 387 6.50 -9.29 -11.06
C ARG A 387 6.74 -9.21 -12.57
N VAL A 388 6.71 -7.99 -13.11
CA VAL A 388 7.03 -7.70 -14.50
C VAL A 388 8.32 -6.89 -14.55
N VAL A 389 9.24 -7.25 -15.44
CA VAL A 389 10.51 -6.54 -15.62
C VAL A 389 10.59 -6.02 -17.04
N ILE A 390 10.75 -4.70 -17.16
CA ILE A 390 10.97 -4.02 -18.45
C ILE A 390 12.40 -3.49 -18.46
N GLU A 391 13.21 -4.00 -19.37
CA GLU A 391 14.55 -3.47 -19.61
C GLU A 391 14.52 -2.38 -20.68
N ARG A 392 15.06 -1.21 -20.35
CA ARG A 392 15.19 -0.09 -21.27
C ARG A 392 16.64 0.02 -21.75
N SER A 393 16.81 0.17 -23.06
CA SER A 393 18.10 0.40 -23.69
C SER A 393 18.70 1.76 -23.29
N PRO A 394 19.98 2.02 -23.56
CA PRO A 394 20.61 3.29 -23.19
C PRO A 394 19.96 4.52 -23.85
N ILE A 395 19.55 4.40 -25.12
CA ILE A 395 18.85 5.49 -25.80
C ILE A 395 17.44 5.71 -25.24
N GLU A 396 16.69 4.64 -24.95
CA GLU A 396 15.36 4.75 -24.31
C GLU A 396 15.46 5.33 -22.89
N THR A 397 16.53 4.99 -22.17
CA THR A 397 16.85 5.56 -20.86
C THR A 397 17.08 7.07 -20.95
N ALA A 398 17.83 7.52 -21.96
CA ALA A 398 18.05 8.94 -22.20
C ALA A 398 16.74 9.66 -22.55
N ILE A 399 15.91 9.09 -23.42
CA ILE A 399 14.60 9.64 -23.79
C ILE A 399 13.72 9.79 -22.54
N GLN A 400 13.57 8.73 -21.73
CA GLN A 400 12.73 8.77 -20.53
C GLN A 400 13.24 9.78 -19.51
N SER A 401 14.56 9.91 -19.34
CA SER A 401 15.17 10.91 -18.46
C SER A 401 14.77 12.33 -18.86
N ILE A 402 14.84 12.65 -20.16
CA ILE A 402 14.46 13.96 -20.69
C ILE A 402 12.95 14.18 -20.57
N GLU A 403 12.14 13.21 -20.99
CA GLU A 403 10.68 13.31 -20.93
C GLU A 403 10.17 13.51 -19.50
N LYS A 404 10.70 12.75 -18.53
CA LYS A 404 10.36 12.90 -17.12
C LYS A 404 10.77 14.27 -16.61
N LYS A 405 11.95 14.76 -16.99
CA LYS A 405 12.41 16.08 -16.56
C LYS A 405 11.58 17.22 -17.15
N ASN A 406 11.17 17.05 -18.40
CA ASN A 406 10.25 17.96 -19.08
C ASN A 406 8.90 18.02 -18.37
N GLU A 407 8.34 16.87 -17.98
CA GLU A 407 7.09 16.80 -17.22
C GLU A 407 7.21 17.43 -15.82
N GLU A 408 8.31 17.18 -15.11
CA GLU A 408 8.59 17.84 -13.82
C GLU A 408 8.58 19.37 -13.95
N ILE A 409 9.23 19.93 -14.98
CA ILE A 409 9.26 21.39 -15.18
C ILE A 409 7.89 21.93 -15.56
N ARG A 410 7.16 21.27 -16.48
CA ARG A 410 5.78 21.66 -16.83
C ARG A 410 4.88 21.72 -15.60
N ASN A 411 4.96 20.71 -14.74
CA ASN A 411 4.20 20.69 -13.49
C ASN A 411 4.64 21.83 -12.56
N MET A 412 5.95 22.07 -12.40
CA MET A 412 6.45 23.16 -11.56
C MET A 412 5.88 24.52 -11.99
N PHE A 413 5.98 24.93 -13.27
CA PHE A 413 5.53 26.27 -13.66
C PHE A 413 4.01 26.40 -13.87
N SER A 414 3.28 25.30 -14.05
CA SER A 414 1.81 25.33 -14.08
C SER A 414 1.19 25.45 -12.68
N GLU A 415 1.89 24.97 -11.64
CA GLU A 415 1.45 25.05 -10.24
C GLU A 415 1.94 26.31 -9.51
N ILE A 416 2.81 27.13 -10.13
CA ILE A 416 3.30 28.37 -9.52
C ILE A 416 2.20 29.43 -9.44
N SER A 417 1.79 29.75 -8.20
CA SER A 417 0.98 30.91 -7.87
C SER A 417 1.87 32.13 -7.54
N PRO A 418 1.48 33.37 -7.87
CA PRO A 418 2.25 34.59 -7.59
C PRO A 418 2.68 34.76 -6.12
N ASP A 419 1.93 34.19 -5.17
CA ASP A 419 2.18 34.32 -3.73
C ASP A 419 3.17 33.27 -3.16
N SER A 420 3.64 32.32 -3.97
CA SER A 420 4.50 31.22 -3.50
C SER A 420 5.99 31.46 -3.81
N SER A 421 6.72 32.05 -2.86
CA SER A 421 8.18 32.22 -2.98
C SER A 421 8.96 30.89 -3.01
N LYS A 422 8.43 29.84 -2.37
CA LYS A 422 9.04 28.49 -2.34
C LYS A 422 8.99 27.79 -3.71
N SER A 423 7.97 28.05 -4.53
CA SER A 423 7.87 27.43 -5.85
C SER A 423 8.83 28.05 -6.86
N VAL A 424 9.19 29.33 -6.69
CA VAL A 424 10.20 30.01 -7.53
C VAL A 424 11.58 29.38 -7.33
N SER A 425 12.03 29.17 -6.09
CA SER A 425 13.35 28.58 -5.82
C SER A 425 13.54 27.16 -6.38
N SER A 426 12.50 26.33 -6.31
CA SER A 426 12.52 24.98 -6.88
C SER A 426 12.62 25.00 -8.40
N LEU A 427 11.89 25.93 -9.05
CA LEU A 427 11.99 26.15 -10.48
C LEU A 427 13.39 26.68 -10.87
N THR A 428 13.95 27.63 -10.11
CA THR A 428 15.31 28.14 -10.32
C THR A 428 16.34 27.01 -10.34
N MET A 429 16.27 26.11 -9.35
CA MET A 429 17.18 24.98 -9.24
C MET A 429 17.03 24.01 -10.43
N ALA A 430 15.79 23.72 -10.83
CA ALA A 430 15.52 22.85 -11.97
C ALA A 430 16.02 23.44 -13.30
N LEU A 431 15.77 24.73 -13.54
CA LEU A 431 16.24 25.47 -14.71
C LEU A 431 17.77 25.51 -14.78
N ASN A 432 18.42 25.87 -13.68
CA ASN A 432 19.88 25.92 -13.61
C ASN A 432 20.50 24.53 -13.86
N GLY A 433 19.91 23.46 -13.33
CA GLY A 433 20.39 22.09 -13.54
C GLY A 433 20.33 21.59 -14.99
N ILE A 434 19.42 22.14 -15.82
CA ILE A 434 19.30 21.78 -17.23
C ILE A 434 20.14 22.69 -18.12
N ILE A 435 20.04 24.00 -17.91
CA ILE A 435 20.71 25.02 -18.72
C ILE A 435 22.22 25.01 -18.44
N ASP A 436 22.61 24.85 -17.18
CA ASP A 436 24.00 24.90 -16.71
C ASP A 436 24.45 23.54 -16.16
N ALA A 437 24.24 22.48 -16.93
CA ALA A 437 24.54 21.09 -16.58
C ALA A 437 26.06 20.76 -16.58
N GLU A 438 26.86 21.54 -15.85
CA GLU A 438 28.34 21.48 -15.85
C GLU A 438 28.89 20.17 -15.25
N VAL A 439 28.14 19.56 -14.32
CA VAL A 439 28.55 18.30 -13.65
C VAL A 439 28.20 17.05 -14.47
N ASN A 440 26.97 16.97 -15.01
CA ASN A 440 26.47 15.77 -15.69
C ASN A 440 26.61 15.83 -17.22
N GLY A 441 27.06 16.96 -17.79
CA GLY A 441 27.29 17.16 -19.22
C GLY A 441 26.03 17.38 -20.08
N GLY A 442 24.83 17.18 -19.52
CA GLY A 442 23.55 17.57 -20.11
C GLY A 442 23.24 16.98 -21.50
N ILE A 443 22.46 17.73 -22.30
CA ILE A 443 22.01 17.33 -23.65
C ILE A 443 23.19 16.96 -24.57
N LYS A 444 24.34 17.62 -24.40
CA LYS A 444 25.54 17.38 -25.20
C LYS A 444 26.01 15.92 -25.10
N LYS A 445 25.98 15.32 -23.90
CA LYS A 445 26.37 13.91 -23.70
C LYS A 445 25.43 12.94 -24.41
N TYR A 446 24.13 13.23 -24.48
CA TYR A 446 23.17 12.41 -25.23
C TYR A 446 23.39 12.52 -26.74
N LYS A 447 23.69 13.73 -27.23
CA LYS A 447 24.03 13.96 -28.64
C LYS A 447 25.26 13.17 -29.06
N GLU A 448 26.34 13.26 -28.28
CA GLU A 448 27.61 12.53 -28.53
C GLU A 448 27.47 11.00 -28.39
N ALA A 449 26.49 10.52 -27.61
CA ALA A 449 26.27 9.10 -27.41
C ALA A 449 25.41 8.45 -28.52
N PHE A 450 24.34 9.13 -28.93
CA PHE A 450 23.25 8.48 -29.68
C PHE A 450 22.91 9.15 -31.01
N LEU A 451 23.34 10.39 -31.23
CA LEU A 451 22.99 11.17 -32.42
C LEU A 451 24.20 11.32 -33.36
N THR A 452 25.02 10.27 -33.48
CA THR A 452 26.18 10.21 -34.39
C THR A 452 25.96 9.19 -35.51
N ASP A 453 26.67 9.38 -36.62
CA ASP A 453 26.64 8.45 -37.74
C ASP A 453 27.23 7.08 -37.36
N GLU A 454 28.21 7.02 -36.44
CA GLU A 454 28.73 5.75 -35.94
C GLU A 454 27.63 4.95 -35.21
N TYR A 455 26.86 5.59 -34.34
CA TYR A 455 25.80 4.92 -33.59
C TYR A 455 24.75 4.28 -34.50
N LEU A 456 24.35 4.98 -35.58
CA LEU A 456 23.39 4.48 -36.57
C LEU A 456 23.95 3.32 -37.42
N LYS A 457 25.28 3.30 -37.65
CA LYS A 457 25.95 2.18 -38.33
C LYS A 457 26.04 0.95 -37.43
N GLU A 458 26.34 1.15 -36.15
CA GLU A 458 26.43 0.06 -35.15
C GLU A 458 25.04 -0.50 -34.79
N ASN A 459 23.99 0.33 -34.86
CA ASN A 459 22.61 -0.04 -34.52
C ASN A 459 21.66 0.22 -35.71
N PRO A 460 21.72 -0.58 -36.79
CA PRO A 460 21.00 -0.30 -38.04
C PRO A 460 19.49 -0.60 -37.98
N SER A 461 18.98 -1.13 -36.86
CA SER A 461 17.57 -1.54 -36.71
C SER A 461 16.61 -0.34 -36.84
N ASN A 462 15.41 -0.61 -37.35
CA ASN A 462 14.37 0.42 -37.46
C ASN A 462 14.00 1.01 -36.09
N GLU A 463 14.00 0.20 -35.04
CA GLU A 463 13.77 0.64 -33.66
C GLU A 463 14.79 1.67 -33.20
N SER A 464 16.09 1.45 -33.47
CA SER A 464 17.16 2.38 -33.06
C SER A 464 17.07 3.71 -33.82
N LYS A 465 16.71 3.65 -35.11
CA LYS A 465 16.47 4.86 -35.92
C LYS A 465 15.28 5.65 -35.39
N GLU A 466 14.19 4.98 -35.02
CA GLU A 466 13.01 5.63 -34.48
C GLU A 466 13.27 6.21 -33.08
N ALA A 467 14.01 5.50 -32.23
CA ALA A 467 14.45 6.01 -30.93
C ALA A 467 15.32 7.27 -31.08
N THR A 468 16.21 7.31 -32.08
CA THR A 468 17.02 8.50 -32.40
C THR A 468 16.15 9.70 -32.75
N LYS A 469 15.08 9.51 -33.55
CA LYS A 469 14.12 10.59 -33.84
C LYS A 469 13.35 11.02 -32.60
N ARG A 470 12.85 10.08 -31.80
CA ARG A 470 12.17 10.37 -30.53
C ARG A 470 13.06 11.17 -29.58
N LEU A 471 14.34 10.84 -29.50
CA LEU A 471 15.31 11.59 -28.70
C LEU A 471 15.47 13.02 -29.19
N LYS A 472 15.56 13.25 -30.51
CA LYS A 472 15.59 14.61 -31.07
C LYS A 472 14.33 15.40 -30.71
N VAL A 473 13.15 14.79 -30.83
CA VAL A 473 11.87 15.41 -30.47
C VAL A 473 11.84 15.75 -28.97
N ALA A 474 12.20 14.81 -28.10
CA ALA A 474 12.22 15.03 -26.65
C ALA A 474 13.18 16.17 -26.24
N ILE A 475 14.34 16.28 -26.89
CA ILE A 475 15.28 17.39 -26.68
C ILE A 475 14.67 18.71 -27.18
N LYS A 476 14.06 18.73 -28.36
CA LYS A 476 13.40 19.93 -28.90
C LYS A 476 12.31 20.42 -27.95
N ASP A 477 11.42 19.52 -27.51
CA ASP A 477 10.38 19.81 -26.53
C ASP A 477 11.00 20.37 -25.24
N SER A 478 12.13 19.80 -24.79
CA SER A 478 12.85 20.30 -23.61
C SER A 478 13.27 21.76 -23.76
N ILE A 479 13.80 22.14 -24.92
CA ILE A 479 14.20 23.52 -25.19
C ILE A 479 12.99 24.44 -25.12
N GLU A 480 11.88 24.09 -25.78
CA GLU A 480 10.65 24.89 -25.77
C GLU A 480 10.08 25.07 -24.35
N ILE A 481 9.97 23.99 -23.59
CA ILE A 481 9.45 23.99 -22.20
C ILE A 481 10.33 24.82 -21.28
N VAL A 482 11.66 24.71 -21.40
CA VAL A 482 12.59 25.50 -20.60
C VAL A 482 12.47 26.99 -20.95
N GLY A 483 12.26 27.33 -22.22
CA GLY A 483 11.95 28.68 -22.66
C GLY A 483 10.68 29.24 -21.99
N ASP A 484 9.59 28.48 -22.03
CA ASP A 484 8.32 28.86 -21.38
C ASP A 484 8.50 29.04 -19.87
N ALA A 485 9.21 28.11 -19.23
CA ALA A 485 9.51 28.16 -17.81
C ALA A 485 10.38 29.38 -17.42
N LEU A 486 11.34 29.79 -18.27
CA LEU A 486 12.13 31.00 -18.06
C LEU A 486 11.28 32.27 -18.16
N VAL A 487 10.30 32.32 -19.08
CA VAL A 487 9.37 33.45 -19.18
C VAL A 487 8.56 33.60 -17.89
N VAL A 488 8.06 32.49 -17.34
CA VAL A 488 7.33 32.48 -16.07
C VAL A 488 8.28 32.87 -14.92
N HIS A 489 9.48 32.29 -14.86
CA HIS A 489 10.46 32.60 -13.83
C HIS A 489 10.83 34.09 -13.85
N ARG A 490 11.04 34.70 -15.01
CA ARG A 490 11.34 36.14 -15.15
C ARG A 490 10.26 37.03 -14.54
N LYS A 491 8.97 36.69 -14.73
CA LYS A 491 7.84 37.45 -14.17
C LYS A 491 7.78 37.40 -12.64
N LEU A 492 8.27 36.32 -12.04
CA LEU A 492 8.17 36.03 -10.61
C LEU A 492 9.51 36.15 -9.89
N CYS A 493 10.57 36.49 -10.61
CA CYS A 493 11.93 36.54 -10.10
C CYS A 493 12.06 37.68 -9.07
N PRO A 494 12.44 37.39 -7.82
CA PRO A 494 12.68 38.43 -6.84
C PRO A 494 13.93 39.25 -7.22
N THR A 495 13.98 40.51 -6.79
CA THR A 495 14.99 41.48 -7.23
C THR A 495 16.44 41.01 -6.97
N ASN A 496 16.65 40.20 -5.94
CA ASN A 496 17.95 39.62 -5.57
C ASN A 496 18.42 38.50 -6.52
N LEU A 497 17.54 37.91 -7.34
CA LEU A 497 17.86 36.84 -8.29
C LEU A 497 17.89 37.32 -9.75
N LEU A 498 17.74 38.62 -10.02
CA LEU A 498 17.74 39.17 -11.38
C LEU A 498 19.03 38.87 -12.15
N GLN A 499 20.20 38.98 -11.49
CA GLN A 499 21.47 38.62 -12.13
C GLN A 499 21.54 37.14 -12.52
N LEU A 500 20.92 36.27 -11.71
CA LEU A 500 20.83 34.85 -12.03
C LEU A 500 19.87 34.62 -13.21
N GLN A 501 18.74 35.32 -13.26
CA GLN A 501 17.83 35.28 -14.41
C GLN A 501 18.55 35.67 -15.71
N GLU A 502 19.27 36.79 -15.72
CA GLU A 502 20.04 37.23 -16.89
C GLU A 502 21.09 36.19 -17.32
N LYS A 503 21.78 35.58 -16.35
CA LYS A 503 22.72 34.49 -16.61
C LYS A 503 22.01 33.29 -17.26
N LEU A 504 20.87 32.86 -16.73
CA LEU A 504 20.09 31.74 -17.25
C LEU A 504 19.57 32.01 -18.67
N ASP A 505 19.08 33.23 -18.93
CA ASP A 505 18.61 33.64 -20.25
C ASP A 505 19.75 33.57 -21.29
N ARG A 506 20.92 34.13 -20.95
CA ARG A 506 22.09 34.06 -21.84
C ARG A 506 22.51 32.62 -22.10
N PHE A 507 22.59 31.79 -21.05
CA PHE A 507 23.00 30.39 -21.20
C PHE A 507 21.96 29.55 -21.93
N TYR A 508 20.68 29.84 -21.80
CA TYR A 508 19.63 29.20 -22.58
C TYR A 508 19.82 29.46 -24.08
N GLU A 509 20.07 30.72 -24.47
CA GLU A 509 20.36 31.07 -25.87
C GLU A 509 21.65 30.38 -26.37
N GLU A 510 22.74 30.49 -25.61
CA GLU A 510 24.05 29.97 -26.00
C GLU A 510 24.12 28.43 -26.03
N LYS A 511 23.54 27.76 -25.04
CA LYS A 511 23.71 26.31 -24.83
C LYS A 511 22.53 25.47 -25.31
N MET A 512 21.32 26.02 -25.41
CA MET A 512 20.13 25.26 -25.82
C MET A 512 19.61 25.71 -27.19
N VAL A 513 19.25 26.99 -27.36
CA VAL A 513 18.66 27.51 -28.61
C VAL A 513 19.64 27.38 -29.79
N SER A 514 20.93 27.61 -29.58
CA SER A 514 21.97 27.40 -30.59
C SER A 514 22.00 25.98 -31.18
N GLN A 515 21.50 24.98 -30.44
CA GLN A 515 21.44 23.59 -30.89
C GLN A 515 20.14 23.24 -31.63
N LEU A 516 19.10 24.08 -31.53
CA LEU A 516 17.76 23.86 -32.09
C LEU A 516 17.75 23.57 -33.62
N PRO A 517 18.61 24.20 -34.45
CA PRO A 517 18.72 23.85 -35.88
C PRO A 517 19.12 22.39 -36.13
N PHE A 518 19.94 21.79 -35.27
CA PHE A 518 20.36 20.39 -35.39
C PHE A 518 19.22 19.41 -35.13
N PHE A 519 18.28 19.78 -34.25
CA PHE A 519 17.14 18.93 -33.86
C PHE A 519 15.89 19.16 -34.73
N SER A 520 15.87 20.22 -35.53
CA SER A 520 14.78 20.55 -36.45
C SER A 520 14.93 19.92 -37.84
N GLN A 521 16.07 19.23 -38.08
CA GLN A 521 16.37 18.39 -39.24
C GLN A 521 16.13 16.92 -38.90
#